data_AF-A0A9J7MPL0-F1
#
_entry.id   AF-A0A9J7MPL0-F1
#
_cell.length_a   1.000
_cell.length_b   1.000
_cell.length_c   1.000
_cell.angle_alpha   90.00
_cell.angle_beta   90.00
_cell.angle_gamma   90.00
#
_symmetry.space_group_name_H-M   'P 1'
#
loop_
_entity.id
_entity.type
_entity.pdbx_description
1 polymer ?
#
loop_
_entity_poly.entity_id
_entity_poly.type
_entity_poly.pdbx_seq_one_letter_code
_entity_poly.pdbx_strand_id
1 'polypeptide(L)'
;MFALCAKPSSCSSSPCVHGTCEDHETYYSCHDNCDHQPYYVCRCEPGWFGDRCHIYIDECQSSPCPQNATCVDHVNGYTCQCPPGFTGNSCETDINWCDPNPCPSGWVCADMPDAFLCQMPAGRAFSGDLCTAASCGPGWNCKEDVSSGYTCFRG
;
A
#
# COMPACT_ATOMS: atom_id res chain seq x y z
N MET A 1 24.82 -57.33 -14.76
CA MET A 1 23.90 -56.31 -15.29
C MET A 1 23.72 -55.29 -14.18
N PHE A 2 24.31 -54.09 -14.28
CA PHE A 2 24.09 -53.03 -13.31
C PHE A 2 22.68 -52.48 -13.53
N ALA A 3 21.80 -52.59 -12.53
CA ALA A 3 20.50 -51.94 -12.60
C ALA A 3 20.72 -50.43 -12.45
N LEU A 4 20.50 -49.68 -13.51
CA LEU A 4 20.40 -48.23 -13.44
C LEU A 4 19.03 -47.92 -12.83
N CYS A 5 18.98 -47.58 -11.54
CA CYS A 5 17.78 -46.97 -10.98
C CYS A 5 17.56 -45.63 -11.69
N ALA A 6 16.44 -45.49 -12.42
CA ALA A 6 15.95 -44.19 -12.82
C ALA A 6 15.67 -43.39 -11.54
N LYS A 7 16.30 -42.22 -11.38
CA LYS A 7 16.04 -41.35 -10.22
C LYS A 7 14.68 -40.66 -10.44
N PRO A 8 13.67 -40.92 -9.60
CA PRO A 8 12.40 -40.20 -9.72
C PRO A 8 12.62 -38.73 -9.34
N SER A 9 12.13 -37.81 -10.17
CA SER A 9 12.19 -36.38 -9.83
C SER A 9 11.21 -36.07 -8.71
N SER A 10 11.71 -35.45 -7.65
CA SER A 10 10.90 -35.00 -6.52
C SER A 10 9.99 -33.82 -6.91
N CYS A 11 10.30 -33.13 -8.01
CA CYS A 11 9.43 -32.11 -8.60
C CYS A 11 8.23 -32.66 -9.40
N SER A 12 8.15 -33.97 -9.66
CA SER A 12 7.01 -34.57 -10.40
C SER A 12 5.66 -34.38 -9.70
N SER A 13 5.64 -34.19 -8.39
CA SER A 13 4.41 -33.95 -7.61
C SER A 13 4.03 -32.48 -7.49
N SER A 14 4.72 -31.58 -8.20
CA SER A 14 4.55 -30.11 -8.10
C SER A 14 4.44 -29.63 -6.64
N PRO A 15 5.45 -29.89 -5.79
CA PRO A 15 5.34 -29.66 -4.35
C PRO A 15 5.32 -28.17 -3.96
N CYS A 16 5.89 -27.28 -4.79
CA CYS A 16 5.95 -25.83 -4.56
C CYS A 16 4.62 -25.16 -4.94
N VAL A 17 4.08 -24.34 -4.06
CA VAL A 17 2.79 -23.64 -4.29
C VAL A 17 3.02 -22.33 -5.06
N HIS A 18 3.81 -21.41 -4.50
CA HIS A 18 4.17 -20.12 -5.11
C HIS A 18 5.66 -20.07 -5.45
N GLY A 19 6.08 -20.83 -6.46
CA GLY A 19 7.49 -20.91 -6.82
C GLY A 19 7.81 -21.99 -7.85
N THR A 20 9.07 -21.99 -8.29
CA THR A 20 9.59 -22.99 -9.20
C THR A 20 10.30 -24.11 -8.43
N CYS A 21 10.05 -25.36 -8.83
CA CYS A 21 10.70 -26.53 -8.23
C CYS A 21 11.99 -26.87 -8.98
N GLU A 22 13.09 -27.03 -8.24
CA GLU A 22 14.37 -27.50 -8.76
C GLU A 22 14.73 -28.83 -8.07
N ASP A 23 14.95 -29.89 -8.86
CA ASP A 23 15.43 -31.17 -8.36
C ASP A 23 16.91 -31.04 -7.98
N HIS A 24 17.27 -31.40 -6.75
CA HIS A 24 18.65 -31.38 -6.27
C HIS A 24 19.14 -32.78 -5.98
N GLU A 25 20.30 -33.11 -6.54
CA GLU A 25 21.04 -34.34 -6.24
C GLU A 25 22.32 -33.95 -5.51
N THR A 26 22.43 -34.25 -4.21
CA THR A 26 23.71 -34.14 -3.50
C THR A 26 24.70 -35.13 -4.13
N TYR A 27 25.85 -34.64 -4.58
CA TYR A 27 26.88 -35.44 -5.23
C TYR A 27 27.59 -36.34 -4.21
N TYR A 28 27.51 -37.67 -4.34
CA TYR A 28 28.49 -38.62 -3.76
C TYR A 28 28.58 -39.90 -4.59
N SER A 29 29.80 -40.44 -4.68
CA SER A 29 30.13 -41.73 -5.30
C SER A 29 29.79 -42.89 -4.35
N CYS A 30 28.85 -43.74 -4.74
CA CYS A 30 28.49 -44.94 -3.97
C CYS A 30 29.47 -46.10 -4.22
N HIS A 31 29.91 -46.75 -3.15
CA HIS A 31 30.37 -48.14 -3.17
C HIS A 31 29.58 -48.87 -2.08
N ASP A 32 28.66 -49.76 -2.50
CA ASP A 32 27.95 -50.79 -1.71
C ASP A 32 26.65 -50.47 -0.93
N ASN A 33 26.18 -49.22 -0.77
CA ASN A 33 24.77 -48.95 -0.37
C ASN A 33 24.36 -47.48 -0.62
N CYS A 34 23.41 -47.24 -1.51
CA CYS A 34 22.90 -45.88 -1.81
C CYS A 34 21.55 -45.64 -1.11
N ASP A 35 21.57 -45.23 0.16
CA ASP A 35 20.41 -44.60 0.80
C ASP A 35 20.46 -43.09 0.52
N HIS A 36 20.11 -42.71 -0.71
CA HIS A 36 19.99 -41.30 -1.11
C HIS A 36 18.51 -40.94 -1.20
N GLN A 37 18.06 -40.04 -0.34
CA GLN A 37 16.75 -39.40 -0.48
C GLN A 37 16.92 -38.21 -1.45
N PRO A 38 16.44 -38.30 -2.71
CA PRO A 38 16.40 -37.13 -3.58
C PRO A 38 15.49 -36.07 -2.95
N TYR A 39 15.96 -34.83 -2.84
CA TYR A 39 15.17 -33.72 -2.33
C TYR A 39 15.00 -32.66 -3.40
N TYR A 40 13.88 -31.95 -3.31
CA TYR A 40 13.61 -30.80 -4.15
C TYR A 40 13.91 -29.52 -3.35
N VAL A 41 14.23 -28.45 -4.07
CA VAL A 41 14.29 -27.11 -3.52
C VAL A 41 13.26 -26.25 -4.24
N CYS A 42 12.40 -25.58 -3.48
CA CYS A 42 11.51 -24.58 -4.04
C CYS A 42 12.18 -23.22 -4.06
N ARG A 43 12.20 -22.57 -5.22
CA ARG A 43 12.54 -21.16 -5.34
C ARG A 43 11.26 -20.36 -5.34
N CYS A 44 10.99 -19.73 -4.20
CA CYS A 44 9.75 -19.00 -3.99
C CYS A 44 9.69 -17.73 -4.85
N GLU A 45 8.47 -17.43 -5.30
CA GLU A 45 8.14 -16.12 -5.84
C GLU A 45 8.31 -15.05 -4.75
N PRO A 46 8.61 -13.80 -5.11
CA PRO A 46 8.64 -12.71 -4.15
C PRO A 46 7.31 -12.61 -3.37
N GLY A 47 7.37 -12.33 -2.07
CA GLY A 47 6.20 -12.32 -1.17
C GLY A 47 5.85 -13.68 -0.55
N TRP A 48 6.60 -14.74 -0.85
CA TRP A 48 6.36 -16.09 -0.32
C TRP A 48 7.62 -16.72 0.28
N PHE A 49 7.43 -17.54 1.31
CA PHE A 49 8.51 -18.30 1.95
C PHE A 49 8.04 -19.67 2.45
N GLY A 50 8.98 -20.40 3.06
CA GLY A 50 8.80 -21.77 3.50
C GLY A 50 9.36 -22.78 2.49
N ASP A 51 9.53 -24.02 2.95
CA ASP A 51 10.03 -25.16 2.17
C ASP A 51 9.23 -25.43 0.90
N ARG A 52 7.92 -25.13 0.93
CA ARG A 52 7.00 -25.29 -0.21
C ARG A 52 6.47 -23.97 -0.77
N CYS A 53 7.02 -22.82 -0.35
CA CYS A 53 6.52 -21.50 -0.72
C CYS A 53 5.02 -21.33 -0.45
N HIS A 54 4.59 -21.84 0.70
CA HIS A 54 3.18 -21.87 1.12
C HIS A 54 2.87 -20.83 2.19
N ILE A 55 3.90 -20.16 2.71
CA ILE A 55 3.75 -19.15 3.74
C ILE A 55 3.86 -17.79 3.07
N TYR A 56 2.82 -17.00 3.26
CA TYR A 56 2.76 -15.63 2.79
C TYR A 56 3.58 -14.73 3.71
N ILE A 57 4.39 -13.84 3.13
CA ILE A 57 5.12 -12.81 3.88
C ILE A 57 4.14 -11.69 4.18
N ASP A 58 4.01 -11.31 5.46
CA ASP A 58 3.26 -10.13 5.87
C ASP A 58 4.23 -8.95 5.97
N GLU A 59 4.27 -8.11 4.93
CA GLU A 59 5.15 -6.94 4.89
C GLU A 59 4.77 -5.88 5.92
N CYS A 60 3.53 -5.90 6.43
CA CYS A 60 3.06 -5.01 7.48
C CYS A 60 3.49 -5.42 8.89
N GLN A 61 3.96 -6.65 9.09
CA GLN A 61 4.34 -7.19 10.40
C GLN A 61 5.42 -6.33 11.10
N SER A 62 6.31 -5.71 10.33
CA SER A 62 7.38 -4.83 10.85
C SER A 62 6.90 -3.42 11.22
N SER A 63 5.62 -3.11 11.03
CA SER A 63 5.04 -1.77 11.17
C SER A 63 5.82 -0.71 10.36
N PRO A 64 5.93 -0.88 9.02
CA PRO A 64 6.76 0.01 8.20
C PRO A 64 6.13 1.41 8.03
N CYS A 65 4.82 1.55 8.24
CA CYS A 65 4.10 2.81 8.12
C CYS A 65 4.25 3.68 9.38
N PRO A 66 4.19 5.02 9.26
CA PRO A 66 4.27 5.92 10.41
C PRO A 66 3.07 5.77 11.36
N GLN A 67 3.24 6.30 12.57
CA GLN A 67 2.17 6.42 13.55
C GLN A 67 0.99 7.18 12.90
N ASN A 68 -0.20 6.56 12.95
CA ASN A 68 -1.48 7.03 12.39
C ASN A 68 -1.73 6.72 10.90
N ALA A 69 -0.84 6.02 10.20
CA ALA A 69 -1.13 5.43 8.90
C ALA A 69 -1.57 3.96 9.03
N THR A 70 -2.44 3.51 8.13
CA THR A 70 -2.87 2.11 8.08
C THR A 70 -2.03 1.36 7.06
N CYS A 71 -1.28 0.34 7.50
CA CYS A 71 -0.53 -0.51 6.58
C CYS A 71 -1.47 -1.47 5.87
N VAL A 72 -1.40 -1.49 4.54
CA VAL A 72 -2.09 -2.45 3.68
C VAL A 72 -1.06 -3.35 3.05
N ASP A 73 -1.18 -4.62 3.37
CA ASP A 73 -0.30 -5.67 2.93
C ASP A 73 -0.62 -6.11 1.47
N HIS A 74 0.42 -6.43 0.70
CA HIS A 74 0.35 -6.83 -0.70
C HIS A 74 1.38 -7.92 -1.00
N VAL A 75 1.14 -8.73 -2.05
CA VAL A 75 2.14 -9.72 -2.47
C VAL A 75 3.46 -9.01 -2.82
N ASN A 76 4.51 -9.29 -2.06
CA ASN A 76 5.84 -8.71 -2.22
C ASN A 76 5.87 -7.18 -2.01
N GLY A 77 5.05 -6.64 -1.12
CA GLY A 77 5.07 -5.23 -0.83
C GLY A 77 3.99 -4.78 0.14
N TYR A 78 3.96 -3.48 0.39
CA TYR A 78 2.93 -2.87 1.23
C TYR A 78 2.64 -1.46 0.73
N THR A 79 1.48 -0.94 1.11
CA THR A 79 1.10 0.46 0.92
C THR A 79 0.68 1.05 2.26
N CYS A 80 1.12 2.26 2.57
CA CYS A 80 0.62 3.02 3.71
C CYS A 80 -0.58 3.87 3.29
N GLN A 81 -1.77 3.55 3.82
CA GLN A 81 -2.93 4.41 3.72
C GLN A 81 -2.78 5.56 4.71
N CYS A 82 -2.60 6.76 4.17
CA CYS A 82 -2.38 7.96 4.96
C CYS A 82 -3.64 8.45 5.65
N PRO A 83 -3.50 9.00 6.87
CA PRO A 83 -4.61 9.67 7.51
C PRO A 83 -5.06 10.88 6.67
N PRO A 84 -6.31 11.33 6.84
CA PRO A 84 -6.81 12.50 6.13
C PRO A 84 -5.91 13.72 6.31
N GLY A 85 -5.63 14.43 5.21
CA GLY A 85 -4.70 15.56 5.19
C GLY A 85 -3.22 15.20 4.98
N PHE A 86 -2.86 13.92 4.82
CA PHE A 86 -1.47 13.50 4.56
C PHE A 86 -1.34 12.71 3.25
N THR A 87 -0.15 12.79 2.64
CA THR A 87 0.22 12.09 1.41
C THR A 87 1.70 11.71 1.44
N GLY A 88 2.15 10.99 0.41
CA GLY A 88 3.50 10.40 0.33
C GLY A 88 3.50 8.90 0.66
N ASN A 89 4.59 8.22 0.33
CA ASN A 89 4.70 6.77 0.54
C ASN A 89 4.71 6.39 2.02
N SER A 90 5.18 7.31 2.85
CA SER A 90 5.23 7.19 4.30
C SER A 90 4.41 8.31 4.95
N CYS A 91 3.37 8.82 4.28
CA CYS A 91 2.47 9.84 4.84
C CYS A 91 3.18 11.04 5.47
N GLU A 92 4.34 11.39 4.92
CA GLU A 92 5.27 12.38 5.45
C GLU A 92 4.95 13.80 5.00
N THR A 93 4.06 13.94 4.01
CA THR A 93 3.73 15.21 3.38
C THR A 93 2.32 15.64 3.77
N ASP A 94 2.18 16.78 4.43
CA ASP A 94 0.89 17.43 4.63
C ASP A 94 0.32 17.89 3.28
N ILE A 95 -0.94 17.58 3.03
CA ILE A 95 -1.67 18.06 1.86
C ILE A 95 -2.06 19.51 2.11
N ASN A 96 -1.46 20.42 1.35
CA ASN A 96 -1.89 21.82 1.33
C ASN A 96 -3.08 21.98 0.38
N TRP A 97 -4.29 22.06 0.93
CA TRP A 97 -5.52 22.23 0.16
C TRP A 97 -5.67 23.64 -0.44
N CYS A 98 -4.79 24.57 -0.08
CA CYS A 98 -4.70 25.91 -0.65
C CYS A 98 -3.73 26.00 -1.84
N ASP A 99 -3.16 24.89 -2.33
CA ASP A 99 -2.27 24.88 -3.50
C ASP A 99 -2.71 23.86 -4.57
N PRO A 100 -3.21 24.31 -5.74
CA PRO A 100 -3.46 25.71 -6.10
C PRO A 100 -4.64 26.31 -5.32
N ASN A 101 -4.63 27.63 -5.10
CA ASN A 101 -5.65 28.30 -4.28
C ASN A 101 -7.07 28.07 -4.84
N PRO A 102 -7.94 27.33 -4.12
CA PRO A 102 -9.28 27.00 -4.58
C PRO A 102 -10.29 28.13 -4.32
N CYS A 103 -9.93 29.12 -3.51
CA CYS A 103 -10.84 30.18 -3.10
C CYS A 103 -11.03 31.24 -4.19
N PRO A 104 -12.16 31.98 -4.17
CA PRO A 104 -12.39 33.05 -5.13
C PRO A 104 -11.30 34.13 -5.07
N SER A 105 -11.05 34.80 -6.19
CA SER A 105 -10.01 35.82 -6.26
C SER A 105 -10.17 36.90 -5.17
N GLY A 106 -9.10 37.14 -4.42
CA GLY A 106 -9.10 38.10 -3.31
C GLY A 106 -9.66 37.58 -1.99
N TRP A 107 -9.92 36.27 -1.87
CA TRP A 107 -10.17 35.59 -0.61
C TRP A 107 -8.87 34.97 -0.08
N VAL A 108 -8.79 34.84 1.24
CA VAL A 108 -7.66 34.20 1.92
C VAL A 108 -8.00 32.74 2.12
N CYS A 109 -7.16 31.84 1.62
CA CYS A 109 -7.29 30.41 1.90
C CYS A 109 -6.49 30.07 3.16
N ALA A 110 -7.11 29.33 4.08
CA ALA A 110 -6.45 28.73 5.22
C ALA A 110 -6.53 27.20 5.09
N ASP A 111 -5.36 26.57 5.08
CA ASP A 111 -5.21 25.13 5.02
C ASP A 111 -5.56 24.48 6.37
N MET A 112 -6.27 23.36 6.34
CA MET A 112 -6.71 22.63 7.53
C MET A 112 -6.60 21.12 7.31
N PRO A 113 -6.51 20.30 8.38
CA PRO A 113 -6.54 18.85 8.25
C PRO A 113 -7.84 18.38 7.58
N ASP A 114 -7.72 17.74 6.41
CA ASP A 114 -8.83 17.24 5.58
C ASP A 114 -9.87 18.31 5.17
N ALA A 115 -9.47 19.58 5.18
CA ALA A 115 -10.35 20.71 4.94
C ALA A 115 -9.59 21.96 4.47
N PHE A 116 -10.31 22.92 3.90
CA PHE A 116 -9.81 24.27 3.70
C PHE A 116 -10.89 25.29 4.00
N LEU A 117 -10.46 26.45 4.51
CA LEU A 117 -11.33 27.57 4.83
C LEU A 117 -11.05 28.70 3.84
N CYS A 118 -12.07 29.11 3.10
CA CYS A 118 -12.03 30.32 2.28
C CYS A 118 -12.57 31.49 3.08
N GLN A 119 -11.68 32.39 3.49
CA GLN A 119 -12.02 33.57 4.27
C GLN A 119 -12.19 34.81 3.40
N MET A 120 -13.31 35.50 3.60
CA MET A 120 -13.54 36.80 2.98
C MET A 120 -12.72 37.88 3.71
N PRO A 121 -12.08 38.82 2.99
CA PRO A 121 -11.34 39.89 3.64
C PRO A 121 -12.28 40.82 4.42
N ALA A 122 -11.77 41.31 5.55
CA ALA A 122 -12.50 42.15 6.50
C ALA A 122 -13.07 43.41 5.82
N GLY A 123 -14.29 43.78 6.21
CA GLY A 123 -14.97 44.98 5.71
C GLY A 123 -15.79 44.76 4.42
N ARG A 124 -15.84 43.53 3.89
CA ARG A 124 -16.84 43.15 2.88
C ARG A 124 -18.04 42.47 3.57
N ALA A 125 -19.24 42.74 3.07
CA ALA A 125 -20.44 41.99 3.41
C ALA A 125 -20.78 41.09 2.22
N PHE A 126 -20.99 39.81 2.46
CA PHE A 126 -21.54 38.90 1.45
C PHE A 126 -23.06 38.88 1.60
N SER A 127 -23.79 39.04 0.49
CA SER A 127 -25.25 38.89 0.45
C SER A 127 -25.60 37.77 -0.53
N GLY A 128 -25.72 36.55 -0.01
CA GLY A 128 -26.03 35.34 -0.79
C GLY A 128 -25.59 34.06 -0.10
N ASP A 129 -25.79 32.92 -0.76
CA ASP A 129 -25.32 31.60 -0.32
C ASP A 129 -23.83 31.42 -0.70
N LEU A 130 -23.00 31.13 0.29
CA LEU A 130 -21.56 30.87 0.13
C LEU A 130 -21.31 29.43 -0.30
N CYS A 131 -22.18 28.52 0.09
CA CYS A 131 -22.13 27.11 -0.27
C CYS A 131 -23.04 26.79 -1.45
N THR A 132 -22.47 26.89 -2.65
CA THR A 132 -23.09 26.43 -3.89
C THR A 132 -22.48 25.11 -4.33
N ALA A 133 -23.10 24.40 -5.29
CA ALA A 133 -22.57 23.17 -5.86
C ALA A 133 -21.16 23.33 -6.50
N ALA A 134 -20.72 24.57 -6.76
CA ALA A 134 -19.42 24.87 -7.32
C ALA A 134 -18.36 25.31 -6.28
N SER A 135 -18.74 25.53 -5.02
CA SER A 135 -17.85 26.17 -4.03
C SER A 135 -16.68 25.29 -3.57
N CYS A 136 -16.86 23.97 -3.49
CA CYS A 136 -15.84 23.04 -2.97
C CYS A 136 -15.37 21.96 -3.97
N GLY A 137 -15.83 21.98 -5.22
CA GLY A 137 -15.50 20.93 -6.19
C GLY A 137 -16.12 19.56 -5.86
N PRO A 138 -15.90 18.54 -6.70
CA PRO A 138 -16.51 17.23 -6.52
C PRO A 138 -15.92 16.47 -5.33
N GLY A 139 -16.77 15.85 -4.51
CA GLY A 139 -16.36 15.03 -3.36
C GLY A 139 -16.12 15.81 -2.07
N TRP A 140 -16.44 17.10 -2.05
CA TRP A 140 -16.31 17.95 -0.86
C TRP A 140 -17.67 18.46 -0.41
N ASN A 141 -17.86 18.49 0.90
CA ASN A 141 -18.99 19.13 1.53
C ASN A 141 -18.64 20.58 1.85
N CYS A 142 -19.65 21.45 1.78
CA CYS A 142 -19.51 22.87 2.09
C CYS A 142 -20.29 23.21 3.35
N LYS A 143 -19.65 23.90 4.27
CA LYS A 143 -20.27 24.48 5.46
C LYS A 143 -20.07 25.98 5.46
N GLU A 144 -21.16 26.73 5.53
CA GLU A 144 -21.11 28.19 5.59
C GLU A 144 -20.70 28.66 6.97
N ASP A 145 -19.77 29.61 6.99
CA ASP A 145 -19.38 30.37 8.16
C ASP A 145 -19.82 31.81 7.92
N VAL A 146 -21.10 32.10 8.18
CA VAL A 146 -21.90 33.28 7.74
C VAL A 146 -21.24 34.66 7.98
N SER A 147 -20.24 34.74 8.85
CA SER A 147 -19.49 35.96 9.21
C SER A 147 -18.04 36.00 8.70
N SER A 148 -17.51 34.90 8.17
CA SER A 148 -16.08 34.72 7.89
C SER A 148 -15.76 34.00 6.59
N GLY A 149 -16.72 33.33 5.97
CA GLY A 149 -16.54 32.64 4.69
C GLY A 149 -17.20 31.26 4.64
N TYR A 150 -16.53 30.27 4.07
CA TYR A 150 -17.03 28.89 4.04
C TYR A 150 -15.89 27.88 4.16
N THR A 151 -16.20 26.75 4.78
CA THR A 151 -15.30 25.62 4.96
C THR A 151 -15.67 24.50 4.01
N CYS A 152 -14.69 23.99 3.28
CA CYS A 152 -14.80 22.78 2.48
C CYS A 152 -14.11 21.62 3.22
N PHE A 153 -14.79 20.48 3.39
CA PHE A 153 -14.26 19.30 4.08
C PHE A 153 -14.70 18.01 3.39
N ARG A 154 -13.91 16.94 3.50
CA ARG A 154 -14.34 15.60 3.05
C ARG A 154 -15.33 15.01 4.06
N GLY A 155 -16.37 14.35 3.56
CA GLY A 155 -17.41 13.70 4.40
C GLY A 155 -17.55 12.23 4.09
#